data_AF-A0A349V1G7-F1
#
_entry.id   AF-A0A349V1G7-F1
#
_cell.length_a   1.000
_cell.length_b   1.000
_cell.length_c   1.000
_cell.angle_alpha   90.00
_cell.angle_beta   90.00
_cell.angle_gamma   90.00
#
_symmetry.space_group_name_H-M   'P 1'
#
loop_
_entity.id
_entity.type
_entity.pdbx_description
1 polymer ?
#
loop_
_entity_poly.entity_id
_entity_poly.type
_entity_poly.pdbx_seq_one_letter_code
_entity_poly.pdbx_strand_id
1 'polypeptide(L)'
;LPLALASVGILCSIAGIVLVKSASGKAPDKALRTGTIGATVIFIIAALALTWWSDISLNIWWSVVVGALGGIVIGLVTEYYTAGPPVKKIADAGETGPATIMITGLSVGMQSVVVPVLMLCVIILVSSWLAGLYGVGIAAVGMLATVGITMAIDAY
;
A
#
# COMPACT_ATOMS: atom_id res chain seq x y z
N LEU A 1 1.37 8.78 20.04
CA LEU A 1 1.55 8.90 18.58
C LEU A 1 0.88 7.79 17.76
N PRO A 2 1.16 6.47 17.95
CA PRO A 2 0.62 5.44 17.06
C PRO A 2 -0.92 5.35 17.05
N LEU A 3 -1.57 5.45 18.21
CA LEU A 3 -3.04 5.51 18.30
C LEU A 3 -3.61 6.75 17.59
N ALA A 4 -2.96 7.91 17.75
CA ALA A 4 -3.39 9.15 17.12
C ALA A 4 -3.25 9.09 15.59
N LEU A 5 -2.16 8.51 15.07
CA LEU A 5 -1.99 8.24 13.65
C LEU A 5 -3.07 7.30 13.12
N ALA A 6 -3.41 6.24 13.86
CA ALA A 6 -4.49 5.32 13.46
C ALA A 6 -5.86 6.03 13.42
N SER A 7 -6.19 6.85 14.42
CA SER A 7 -7.45 7.63 14.43
C SER A 7 -7.52 8.61 13.26
N VAL A 8 -6.44 9.33 12.98
CA VAL A 8 -6.36 10.21 11.80
C VAL A 8 -6.44 9.42 10.50
N GLY A 9 -5.84 8.24 10.44
CA GLY A 9 -5.91 7.32 9.30
C GLY A 9 -7.34 6.88 8.96
N ILE A 10 -8.19 6.65 9.98
CA ILE A 10 -9.62 6.36 9.78
C ILE A 10 -10.33 7.56 9.15
N LEU A 11 -10.11 8.77 9.67
CA LEU A 11 -10.71 9.99 9.10
C LEU A 11 -10.25 10.22 7.65
N CYS A 12 -8.96 10.00 7.36
CA CYS A 12 -8.43 10.08 6.01
C CYS A 12 -9.02 9.01 5.09
N SER A 13 -9.27 7.80 5.61
CA SER A 13 -9.94 6.71 4.87
C SER A 13 -11.37 7.08 4.50
N ILE A 14 -12.13 7.71 5.41
CA ILE A 14 -13.48 8.21 5.12
C ILE A 14 -13.43 9.26 4.00
N ALA A 15 -12.50 10.21 4.07
CA ALA A 15 -12.31 11.19 3.00
C ALA A 15 -11.92 10.52 1.65
N GLY A 16 -11.07 9.50 1.70
CA GLY A 16 -10.69 8.69 0.55
C GLY A 16 -11.87 7.97 -0.11
N ILE A 17 -12.81 7.44 0.68
CA ILE A 17 -14.03 6.81 0.15
C ILE A 17 -14.90 7.83 -0.59
N VAL A 18 -14.99 9.07 -0.10
CA VAL A 18 -15.71 10.15 -0.82
C VAL A 18 -15.02 10.48 -2.14
N LEU A 19 -13.68 10.47 -2.18
CA LEU A 19 -12.92 10.65 -3.43
C LEU A 19 -13.18 9.52 -4.43
N VAL A 20 -13.24 8.26 -3.99
CA VAL A 20 -13.63 7.12 -4.86
C VAL A 20 -15.02 7.35 -5.45
N LYS A 21 -15.98 7.78 -4.63
CA LYS A 21 -17.35 8.06 -5.08
C LYS A 21 -17.40 9.16 -6.13
N SER A 22 -16.58 10.20 -5.98
CA SER A 22 -16.43 11.27 -6.98
C SER A 22 -15.78 10.78 -8.29
N ALA A 23 -14.88 9.79 -8.20
CA ALA A 23 -14.21 9.19 -9.35
C ALA A 23 -14.99 8.04 -10.02
N SER A 24 -16.23 7.78 -9.61
CA SER A 24 -17.09 6.68 -10.09
C SER A 24 -17.41 6.69 -11.60
N GLY A 25 -17.16 7.81 -12.29
CA GLY A 25 -17.28 7.89 -13.76
C GLY A 25 -16.12 7.27 -14.54
N LYS A 26 -15.09 6.72 -13.86
CA LYS A 26 -13.92 6.06 -14.49
C LYS A 26 -14.01 4.54 -14.38
N ALA A 27 -13.12 3.84 -15.09
CA ALA A 27 -12.97 2.40 -14.94
C ALA A 27 -12.73 2.01 -13.46
N PRO A 28 -13.37 0.93 -12.94
CA PRO A 28 -13.37 0.60 -11.52
C PRO A 28 -11.97 0.47 -10.91
N ASP A 29 -11.05 -0.19 -11.62
CA ASP A 29 -9.64 -0.33 -11.26
C ASP A 29 -8.98 1.03 -10.99
N LYS A 30 -9.18 2.00 -11.90
CA LYS A 30 -8.60 3.35 -11.77
C LYS A 30 -9.28 4.17 -10.68
N ALA A 31 -10.58 3.99 -10.47
CA ALA A 31 -11.33 4.68 -9.42
C ALA A 31 -10.84 4.23 -8.03
N LEU A 32 -10.70 2.91 -7.83
CA LEU A 32 -10.22 2.32 -6.58
C LEU A 32 -8.77 2.73 -6.31
N ARG A 33 -7.90 2.67 -7.32
CA ARG A 33 -6.50 3.11 -7.21
C ARG A 33 -6.35 4.60 -6.89
N THR A 34 -7.19 5.45 -7.48
CA THR A 34 -7.18 6.89 -7.18
C THR A 34 -7.60 7.13 -5.72
N GLY A 35 -8.55 6.33 -5.23
CA GLY A 35 -8.98 6.34 -3.83
C GLY A 35 -7.89 5.97 -2.85
N THR A 36 -7.24 4.82 -3.05
CA THR A 36 -6.18 4.34 -2.15
C THR A 36 -5.01 5.31 -2.09
N ILE A 37 -4.48 5.71 -3.24
CA ILE A 37 -3.36 6.66 -3.32
C ILE A 37 -3.77 8.01 -2.75
N GLY A 38 -4.98 8.50 -3.06
CA GLY A 38 -5.50 9.76 -2.53
C GLY A 38 -5.60 9.74 -1.00
N ALA A 39 -6.14 8.66 -0.41
CA ALA A 39 -6.23 8.50 1.04
C ALA A 39 -4.85 8.48 1.70
N THR A 40 -3.88 7.79 1.10
CA THR A 40 -2.50 7.74 1.61
C THR A 40 -1.81 9.10 1.56
N VAL A 41 -2.00 9.86 0.49
CA VAL A 41 -1.45 11.23 0.38
C VAL A 41 -2.06 12.16 1.43
N ILE A 42 -3.38 12.11 1.60
CA ILE A 42 -4.08 12.89 2.63
C ILE A 42 -3.56 12.50 4.02
N PHE A 43 -3.37 11.20 4.27
CA PHE A 43 -2.84 10.70 5.52
C PHE A 43 -1.41 11.20 5.79
N ILE A 44 -0.52 11.20 4.80
CA ILE A 44 0.86 11.71 4.96
C ILE A 44 0.87 13.18 5.39
N ILE A 45 0.00 14.01 4.79
CA ILE A 45 -0.14 15.43 5.13
C ILE A 45 -0.71 15.59 6.54
N ALA A 46 -1.76 14.82 6.88
CA ALA A 46 -2.36 14.86 8.20
C ALA A 46 -1.40 14.38 9.30
N ALA A 47 -0.57 13.37 9.00
CA ALA A 47 0.49 12.91 9.89
C ALA A 47 1.55 14.00 10.13
N LEU A 48 1.88 14.81 9.11
CA LEU A 48 2.81 15.94 9.25
C LEU A 48 2.27 16.97 10.24
N ALA A 49 1.01 17.39 10.06
CA ALA A 49 0.36 18.34 10.95
C ALA A 49 0.33 17.83 12.41
N LEU A 50 0.06 16.54 12.61
CA LEU A 50 0.03 15.92 13.93
C LEU A 50 1.42 15.89 14.58
N THR A 51 2.47 15.57 13.81
CA THR A 51 3.85 15.61 14.32
C THR A 51 4.31 17.01 14.67
N TRP A 52 3.88 18.02 13.91
CA TRP A 52 4.21 19.42 14.18
C TRP A 52 3.54 19.95 15.45
N TRP A 53 2.27 19.61 15.67
CA TRP A 53 1.56 19.98 16.91
C TRP A 53 2.03 19.25 18.16
N SER A 54 2.61 18.06 18.01
CA SER A 54 3.09 17.26 19.14
C SER A 54 4.55 17.53 19.52
N ASP A 55 5.23 18.44 18.81
CA ASP A 55 6.68 18.73 18.94
C ASP A 55 7.56 17.47 18.86
N ILE A 56 7.20 16.56 17.96
CA ILE A 56 7.89 15.27 17.78
C ILE A 56 8.90 15.38 16.64
N SER A 57 10.03 14.67 16.77
CA SER A 57 11.09 14.63 15.77
C SER A 57 10.56 14.30 14.37
N LEU A 58 10.97 15.11 13.38
CA LEU A 58 10.67 14.89 11.97
C LEU A 58 11.13 13.51 11.46
N ASN A 59 12.13 12.90 12.10
CA ASN A 59 12.61 11.56 11.73
C ASN A 59 11.51 10.49 11.87
N ILE A 60 10.61 10.67 12.85
CA ILE A 60 9.48 9.77 13.07
C ILE A 60 8.44 9.97 11.96
N TRP A 61 8.20 11.20 11.52
CA TRP A 61 7.35 11.48 10.36
C TRP A 61 7.89 10.84 9.09
N TRP A 62 9.20 10.97 8.83
CA TRP A 62 9.83 10.31 7.69
C TRP A 62 9.67 8.79 7.71
N SER A 63 9.66 8.16 8.89
CA SER A 63 9.38 6.72 9.02
C SER A 63 7.95 6.38 8.61
N VAL A 64 6.96 7.22 8.94
CA VAL A 64 5.57 7.07 8.48
C VAL A 64 5.50 7.17 6.95
N VAL A 65 6.17 8.17 6.36
CA VAL A 65 6.19 8.38 4.90
C VAL A 65 6.76 7.18 4.17
N VAL A 66 7.89 6.65 4.66
CA VAL A 66 8.54 5.47 4.05
C VAL A 66 7.63 4.25 4.12
N GLY A 67 6.95 4.02 5.26
CA GLY A 67 5.98 2.94 5.40
C GLY A 67 4.77 3.09 4.47
N ALA A 68 4.21 4.30 4.38
CA ALA A 68 3.08 4.61 3.53
C ALA A 68 3.40 4.46 2.03
N LEU A 69 4.55 4.99 1.57
CA LEU A 69 5.03 4.82 0.20
C LEU A 69 5.33 3.35 -0.10
N GLY A 70 5.95 2.64 0.85
CA GLY A 70 6.19 1.21 0.77
C GLY A 70 4.91 0.41 0.55
N GLY A 71 3.84 0.74 1.28
CA GLY A 71 2.52 0.14 1.10
C GLY A 71 1.94 0.37 -0.29
N ILE A 72 2.05 1.60 -0.83
CA ILE A 72 1.60 1.89 -2.20
C ILE A 72 2.36 1.06 -3.23
N VAL A 73 3.69 0.98 -3.11
CA VAL A 73 4.52 0.20 -4.05
C VAL A 73 4.14 -1.28 -4.00
N ILE A 74 3.97 -1.86 -2.81
CA ILE A 74 3.54 -3.25 -2.66
C ILE A 74 2.16 -3.44 -3.31
N GLY A 75 1.21 -2.54 -3.07
CA GLY A 75 -0.12 -2.60 -3.70
C GLY A 75 -0.08 -2.57 -5.23
N LEU A 76 0.70 -1.66 -5.82
CA LEU A 76 0.84 -1.54 -7.27
C LEU A 76 1.51 -2.75 -7.91
N VAL A 77 2.49 -3.33 -7.23
CA VAL A 77 3.16 -4.55 -7.69
C VAL A 77 2.18 -5.72 -7.64
N THR A 78 1.43 -5.87 -6.56
CA THR A 78 0.39 -6.90 -6.45
C THR A 78 -0.62 -6.76 -7.58
N GLU A 79 -1.14 -5.55 -7.83
CA GLU A 79 -2.06 -5.26 -8.94
C GLU A 79 -1.45 -5.63 -10.31
N TYR A 80 -0.17 -5.36 -10.54
CA TYR A 80 0.52 -5.76 -11.77
C TYR A 80 0.57 -7.28 -11.96
N TYR A 81 0.84 -8.05 -10.90
CA TYR A 81 0.90 -9.51 -10.98
C TYR A 81 -0.47 -10.19 -10.96
N THR A 82 -1.52 -9.52 -10.47
CA THR A 82 -2.88 -10.11 -10.34
C THR A 82 -3.91 -9.60 -11.37
N ALA A 83 -3.66 -8.46 -12.02
CA ALA A 83 -4.54 -7.89 -13.04
C ALA A 83 -3.80 -7.45 -14.32
N GLY A 84 -2.46 -7.53 -14.33
CA GLY A 84 -1.63 -7.05 -15.44
C GLY A 84 -1.23 -8.11 -16.47
N PRO A 85 -0.17 -7.83 -17.25
CA PRO A 85 0.37 -8.73 -18.28
C PRO A 85 0.70 -10.17 -17.82
N PRO A 86 1.21 -10.41 -16.59
CA PRO A 86 1.50 -11.77 -16.11
C PRO A 86 0.29 -12.71 -16.12
N VAL A 87 -0.90 -12.18 -15.88
CA VAL A 87 -2.15 -12.97 -15.89
C VAL A 87 -2.47 -13.46 -17.30
N LYS A 88 -2.31 -12.59 -18.31
CA LYS A 88 -2.52 -12.96 -19.71
C LYS A 88 -1.56 -14.08 -20.14
N LYS A 89 -0.29 -13.98 -19.71
CA LYS A 89 0.70 -15.04 -19.97
C LYS A 89 0.31 -16.39 -19.35
N ILE A 90 -0.29 -16.40 -18.16
CA ILE A 90 -0.79 -17.63 -17.53
C ILE A 90 -1.98 -18.19 -18.33
N ALA A 91 -2.88 -17.34 -18.81
CA ALA A 91 -4.02 -17.74 -19.63
C ALA A 91 -3.57 -18.33 -20.98
N ASP A 92 -2.61 -17.70 -21.66
CA ASP A 92 -2.05 -18.18 -22.94
C ASP A 92 -1.34 -19.53 -22.77
N ALA A 93 -0.66 -19.75 -21.64
CA ALA A 93 -0.09 -21.07 -21.29
C ALA A 93 -1.15 -22.17 -21.10
N GLY A 94 -2.44 -21.82 -21.11
CA GLY A 94 -3.55 -22.76 -21.09
C GLY A 94 -3.84 -23.45 -22.40
N GLU A 95 -3.41 -22.89 -23.53
CA GLU A 95 -3.56 -23.54 -24.83
C GLU A 95 -2.79 -24.87 -24.92
N THR A 96 -1.70 -25.00 -24.16
CA THR A 96 -0.88 -26.22 -24.09
C THR A 96 -1.34 -27.22 -23.03
N GLY A 97 -2.38 -26.89 -22.25
CA GLY A 97 -3.05 -27.79 -21.32
C GLY A 97 -3.01 -27.37 -19.84
N PRO A 98 -3.69 -28.11 -18.93
CA PRO A 98 -3.81 -27.73 -17.52
C PRO A 98 -2.49 -27.73 -16.75
N ALA A 99 -1.58 -28.65 -17.09
CA ALA A 99 -0.28 -28.76 -16.42
C ALA A 99 0.58 -27.50 -16.64
N THR A 100 0.57 -26.93 -17.84
CA THR A 100 1.36 -25.74 -18.18
C THR A 100 0.79 -24.47 -17.55
N ILE A 101 -0.54 -24.37 -17.38
CA ILE A 101 -1.15 -23.30 -16.58
C ILE A 101 -0.65 -23.36 -15.14
N MET A 102 -0.69 -24.54 -14.50
CA MET A 102 -0.26 -24.70 -13.11
C MET A 102 1.21 -24.34 -12.91
N ILE A 103 2.09 -24.82 -13.79
CA ILE A 103 3.53 -24.53 -13.73
C ILE A 103 3.79 -23.03 -13.93
N THR A 104 3.15 -22.42 -14.92
CA THR A 104 3.32 -21.00 -15.23
C THR A 104 2.77 -20.12 -14.09
N GLY A 105 1.60 -20.45 -13.56
CA GLY A 105 1.01 -19.77 -12.40
C GLY A 105 1.92 -19.84 -11.17
N LEU A 106 2.45 -21.01 -10.85
CA LEU A 106 3.40 -21.17 -9.74
C LEU A 106 4.67 -20.34 -9.96
N SER A 107 5.23 -20.37 -11.18
CA SER A 107 6.41 -19.59 -11.53
C SER A 107 6.19 -18.08 -11.39
N VAL A 108 5.07 -17.56 -11.90
CA VAL A 108 4.70 -16.14 -11.76
C VAL A 108 4.48 -15.78 -10.29
N GLY A 109 3.85 -16.66 -9.51
CA GLY A 109 3.69 -16.49 -8.07
C GLY A 109 5.03 -16.34 -7.35
N MET A 110 5.99 -17.23 -7.62
CA MET A 110 7.35 -17.13 -7.06
C MET A 110 8.07 -15.83 -7.47
N GLN A 111 7.86 -15.36 -8.70
CA GLN A 111 8.44 -14.08 -9.17
C GLN A 111 7.83 -12.86 -8.47
N SER A 112 6.52 -12.88 -8.19
CA SER A 112 5.79 -11.74 -7.61
C SER A 112 6.30 -11.32 -6.23
N VAL A 113 6.92 -12.23 -5.48
CA VAL A 113 7.39 -11.99 -4.10
C VAL A 113 8.67 -11.16 -4.03
N VAL A 114 9.46 -11.12 -5.12
CA VAL A 114 10.79 -10.47 -5.12
C VAL A 114 10.69 -8.99 -4.79
N VAL A 115 9.81 -8.25 -5.47
CA VAL A 115 9.72 -6.80 -5.29
C VAL A 115 9.13 -6.43 -3.92
N PRO A 116 8.04 -7.05 -3.42
CA PRO A 116 7.54 -6.80 -2.07
C PRO A 116 8.58 -7.06 -0.98
N VAL A 117 9.35 -8.16 -1.08
CA VAL A 117 10.40 -8.47 -0.09
C VAL A 117 11.51 -7.44 -0.11
N LEU A 118 12.00 -7.05 -1.28
CA LEU A 118 13.02 -6.00 -1.41
C LEU A 118 12.53 -4.67 -0.84
N MET A 119 11.27 -4.30 -1.10
CA MET A 119 10.67 -3.10 -0.54
C MET A 119 10.60 -3.15 0.99
N LEU A 120 10.23 -4.29 1.58
CA LEU A 120 10.23 -4.45 3.05
C LEU A 120 11.64 -4.30 3.62
N CYS A 121 12.67 -4.87 2.97
CA CYS A 121 14.06 -4.66 3.38
C CYS A 121 14.45 -3.18 3.39
N VAL A 122 14.09 -2.43 2.34
CA VAL A 122 14.36 -0.99 2.25
C VAL A 122 13.61 -0.22 3.35
N ILE A 123 12.34 -0.53 3.60
CA ILE A 123 11.55 0.11 4.65
C ILE A 123 12.19 -0.11 6.02
N ILE A 124 12.60 -1.34 6.34
CA ILE A 124 13.26 -1.68 7.61
C ILE A 124 14.59 -0.92 7.75
N LEU A 125 15.42 -0.91 6.71
CA LEU A 125 16.72 -0.21 6.73
C LEU A 125 16.56 1.30 6.93
N VAL A 126 15.68 1.95 6.17
CA VAL A 126 15.48 3.40 6.25
C VAL A 126 14.82 3.80 7.57
N SER A 127 13.78 3.08 8.00
CA SER A 127 13.08 3.40 9.25
C SER A 127 13.93 3.13 10.51
N SER A 128 14.78 2.09 10.48
CA SER A 128 15.72 1.82 11.56
C SER A 128 16.81 2.88 11.67
N TRP A 129 17.28 3.45 10.56
CA TRP A 129 18.25 4.55 10.59
C TRP A 129 17.65 5.85 11.13
N LEU A 130 16.37 6.10 10.88
CA LEU A 130 15.68 7.33 11.31
C LEU A 130 15.36 7.35 12.81
N ALA A 131 14.79 6.25 13.34
CA ALA A 131 14.29 6.20 14.72
C ALA A 131 14.40 4.80 15.36
N GLY A 132 15.34 3.97 14.89
CA GLY A 132 15.59 2.63 15.45
C GLY A 132 14.37 1.71 15.34
N LEU A 133 14.21 0.82 16.33
CA LEU A 133 13.10 -0.12 16.38
C LEU A 133 11.73 0.60 16.42
N TYR A 134 11.67 1.77 17.05
CA TYR A 134 10.46 2.59 17.10
C TYR A 134 10.08 3.09 15.70
N GLY A 135 11.06 3.51 14.90
CA GLY A 135 10.87 3.91 13.51
C GLY A 135 10.26 2.78 12.66
N VAL A 136 10.74 1.54 12.81
CA VAL A 136 10.19 0.38 12.12
C VAL A 136 8.73 0.14 12.51
N GLY A 137 8.40 0.22 13.80
CA GLY A 137 7.03 0.09 14.29
C GLY A 137 6.11 1.20 13.77
N ILE A 138 6.58 2.44 13.73
CA ILE A 138 5.82 3.57 13.20
C ILE A 138 5.66 3.48 11.68
N ALA A 139 6.66 3.00 10.94
CA ALA A 139 6.53 2.73 9.51
C ALA A 139 5.46 1.67 9.24
N ALA A 140 5.38 0.61 10.05
CA ALA A 140 4.31 -0.39 9.96
C ALA A 140 2.92 0.24 10.21
N VAL A 141 2.80 1.13 11.19
CA VAL A 141 1.56 1.91 11.42
C VAL A 141 1.25 2.79 10.21
N GLY A 142 2.25 3.45 9.61
CA GLY A 142 2.06 4.28 8.42
C GLY A 142 1.59 3.50 7.19
N MET A 143 2.05 2.26 7.04
CA MET A 143 1.59 1.35 5.99
C MET A 143 0.12 0.93 6.17
N LEU A 144 -0.32 0.75 7.42
CA LEU A 144 -1.67 0.27 7.76
C LEU A 144 -2.65 1.37 8.17
N ALA A 145 -2.23 2.63 8.28
CA ALA A 145 -3.10 3.70 8.75
C ALA A 145 -4.30 3.94 7.82
N THR A 146 -4.17 3.64 6.53
CA THR A 146 -5.25 3.67 5.54
C THR A 146 -5.99 2.33 5.42
N VAL A 147 -5.92 1.45 6.43
CA VAL A 147 -6.56 0.13 6.39
C VAL A 147 -8.07 0.22 6.17
N GLY A 148 -8.71 1.29 6.63
CA GLY A 148 -10.15 1.48 6.47
C GLY A 148 -10.61 1.50 5.01
N ILE A 149 -9.87 2.21 4.14
CA ILE A 149 -10.18 2.23 2.70
C ILE A 149 -9.71 0.95 2.00
N THR A 150 -8.55 0.40 2.38
CA THR A 150 -8.07 -0.84 1.73
C THR A 150 -8.98 -2.02 2.02
N MET A 151 -9.49 -2.15 3.26
CA MET A 151 -10.48 -3.17 3.62
C MET A 151 -11.82 -2.95 2.93
N ALA A 152 -12.24 -1.69 2.77
CA ALA A 152 -13.49 -1.40 2.05
C ALA A 152 -13.41 -1.79 0.56
N ILE A 153 -12.22 -1.67 -0.04
CA ILE A 153 -11.97 -2.08 -1.43
C ILE A 153 -11.81 -3.59 -1.53
N ASP A 154 -11.19 -4.24 -0.55
CA ASP A 154 -11.05 -5.71 -0.52
C ASP A 154 -12.41 -6.43 -0.29
N ALA A 155 -13.35 -5.74 0.36
CA ALA A 155 -14.72 -6.23 0.55
C ALA A 155 -15.66 -6.00 -0.65
N TYR A 156 -15.23 -5.23 -1.65
CA TYR A 156 -15.97 -4.95 -2.89
C TYR A 156 -15.73 -6.04 -3.93
#